data_AF-A0A7V9ENW3-F1
#
_entry.id   AF-A0A7V9ENW3-F1
#
_cell.length_a   1.000
_cell.length_b   1.000
_cell.length_c   1.000
_cell.angle_alpha   90.00
_cell.angle_beta   90.00
_cell.angle_gamma   90.00
#
_symmetry.space_group_name_H-M   'P 1'
#
loop_
_entity.id
_entity.type
_entity.pdbx_description
1 polymer ?
#
loop_
_entity_poly.entity_id
_entity_poly.type
_entity_poly.pdbx_seq_one_letter_code
_entity_poly.pdbx_strand_id
1 'polypeptide(L)'
;MQSKSKRPVGINALINDALRFSLSHFPGEDAGMSLNKICESLCERRPANFDMEALIARLEQNIEERTRYRGVSDKNWELRRRDAYKDTQLLREEVLERRIIKAMKNAHRDDWFNKCATVSGDLTPRSGCHIDLIRRCSNEEFELIELKVGSDTPVFAAFEILRNALFYLRARRSWIPSYSDRQLLKAKRIALRVLAPLDFYKDEREAEPKMYDLRWFERELDRAISAAGRSECEMTFAFEVFPPWFVWSGGLAAKAADDLLLKAVDEKQALFTE
;
A
#
# COMPACT_ATOMS: atom_id res chain seq x y z
N MET A 1 29.35 22.23 -18.66
CA MET A 1 28.60 20.97 -18.89
C MET A 1 27.30 21.03 -18.11
N GLN A 2 26.17 21.28 -18.79
CA GLN A 2 24.85 21.21 -18.16
C GLN A 2 24.51 19.74 -17.92
N SER A 3 24.40 19.35 -16.65
CA SER A 3 23.91 18.04 -16.24
C SER A 3 22.50 17.85 -16.82
N LYS A 4 22.35 16.92 -17.78
CA LYS A 4 21.04 16.52 -18.30
C LYS A 4 20.20 16.05 -17.11
N SER A 5 19.18 16.84 -16.77
CA SER A 5 18.15 16.48 -15.79
C SER A 5 17.55 15.14 -16.21
N LYS A 6 17.88 14.06 -15.48
CA LYS A 6 17.24 12.76 -15.66
C LYS A 6 15.76 12.99 -15.33
N ARG A 7 14.86 12.67 -16.28
CA ARG A 7 13.41 12.74 -16.05
C ARG A 7 13.08 11.97 -14.76
N PRO A 8 12.15 12.45 -13.93
CA PRO A 8 11.70 11.71 -12.76
C PRO A 8 11.19 10.34 -13.22
N VAL A 9 11.81 9.30 -12.68
CA VAL A 9 11.47 7.91 -13.00
C VAL A 9 10.09 7.64 -12.39
N GLY A 10 9.18 7.06 -13.18
CA GLY A 10 7.85 6.70 -12.70
C GLY A 10 7.93 5.76 -11.51
N ILE A 11 7.05 5.94 -10.53
CA ILE A 11 7.06 5.19 -9.27
C ILE A 11 7.04 3.67 -9.49
N ASN A 12 6.27 3.18 -10.47
CA ASN A 12 6.21 1.77 -10.84
C ASN A 12 7.52 1.22 -11.40
N ALA A 13 8.41 2.08 -11.92
CA ALA A 13 9.72 1.65 -12.38
C ALA A 13 10.68 1.34 -11.22
N LEU A 14 10.48 1.90 -10.01
CA LEU A 14 11.26 1.49 -8.83
C LEU A 14 10.98 0.04 -8.46
N ILE A 15 9.70 -0.32 -8.44
CA ILE A 15 9.22 -1.68 -8.14
C ILE A 15 9.65 -2.64 -9.25
N ASN A 16 9.41 -2.29 -10.51
CA ASN A 16 9.80 -3.10 -11.65
C ASN A 16 11.32 -3.35 -11.71
N ASP A 17 12.15 -2.34 -11.45
CA ASP A 17 13.61 -2.51 -11.47
C ASP A 17 14.10 -3.41 -10.33
N ALA A 18 13.53 -3.32 -9.13
CA ALA A 18 13.89 -4.18 -8.01
C ALA A 18 13.42 -5.62 -8.24
N LEU A 19 12.19 -5.80 -8.75
CA LEU A 19 11.68 -7.11 -9.12
C LEU A 19 12.52 -7.77 -10.19
N ARG A 20 12.88 -7.04 -11.26
CA ARG A 20 13.75 -7.57 -12.32
C ARG A 20 15.13 -7.92 -11.80
N PHE A 21 15.67 -7.17 -10.85
CA PHE A 21 16.94 -7.52 -10.20
C PHE A 21 16.82 -8.83 -9.41
N SER A 22 15.80 -8.95 -8.55
CA SER A 22 15.53 -10.18 -7.78
C SER A 22 15.27 -11.37 -8.71
N LEU A 23 14.54 -11.14 -9.81
CA LEU A 23 14.14 -12.17 -10.77
C LEU A 23 15.16 -12.46 -11.88
N SER A 24 16.19 -11.63 -12.08
CA SER A 24 17.22 -11.88 -13.12
C SER A 24 18.06 -13.14 -12.89
N HIS A 25 17.85 -13.83 -11.77
CA HIS A 25 18.37 -15.16 -11.48
C HIS A 25 17.45 -16.30 -11.96
N PHE A 26 16.33 -16.00 -12.64
CA PHE A 26 15.42 -16.97 -13.26
C PHE A 26 15.64 -17.04 -14.77
N PRO A 27 16.23 -18.12 -15.30
CA PRO A 27 16.30 -18.32 -16.74
C PRO A 27 14.88 -18.61 -17.30
N GLY A 28 14.44 -17.81 -18.28
CA GLY A 28 13.24 -18.11 -19.08
C GLY A 28 12.06 -17.13 -18.96
N GLU A 29 12.10 -16.13 -18.07
CA GLU A 29 11.08 -15.08 -18.00
C GLU A 29 11.62 -13.77 -18.60
N ASP A 30 11.06 -13.38 -19.75
CA ASP A 30 11.53 -12.31 -20.63
C ASP A 30 11.83 -10.97 -19.91
N ALA A 31 12.96 -10.36 -20.25
CA ALA A 31 13.33 -8.98 -19.88
C ALA A 31 12.31 -7.90 -20.33
N GLY A 32 11.29 -8.30 -21.10
CA GLY A 32 10.18 -7.47 -21.59
C GLY A 32 8.88 -7.56 -20.79
N MET A 33 8.78 -8.38 -19.74
CA MET A 33 7.53 -8.53 -18.99
C MET A 33 7.14 -7.22 -18.28
N SER A 34 5.86 -6.84 -18.38
CA SER A 34 5.29 -5.70 -17.65
C SER A 34 5.19 -6.01 -16.15
N LEU A 35 5.25 -4.98 -15.30
CA LEU A 35 5.11 -5.13 -13.84
C LEU A 35 3.86 -5.95 -13.45
N ASN A 36 2.71 -5.69 -14.08
CA ASN A 36 1.47 -6.42 -13.77
C ASN A 36 1.63 -7.93 -13.98
N LYS A 37 2.14 -8.35 -15.14
CA LYS A 37 2.46 -9.76 -15.43
C LYS A 37 3.44 -10.39 -14.45
N ILE A 38 4.44 -9.63 -13.95
CA ILE A 38 5.34 -10.13 -12.91
C ILE A 38 4.55 -10.38 -11.61
N CYS A 39 3.74 -9.42 -11.19
CA CYS A 39 2.91 -9.56 -10.00
C CYS A 39 1.86 -10.67 -10.14
N GLU A 40 1.30 -10.89 -11.34
CA GLU A 40 0.42 -12.02 -11.66
C GLU A 40 1.14 -13.36 -11.46
N SER A 41 2.34 -13.52 -12.05
CA SER A 41 3.17 -14.73 -11.88
C SER A 41 3.47 -15.02 -10.40
N LEU A 42 3.73 -13.98 -9.60
CA LEU A 42 3.95 -14.09 -8.16
C LEU A 42 2.66 -14.44 -7.39
N CYS A 43 1.48 -14.09 -7.90
CA CYS A 43 0.22 -14.55 -7.29
C CYS A 43 0.00 -16.06 -7.53
N GLU A 44 0.46 -16.57 -8.67
CA GLU A 44 0.29 -17.97 -9.06
C GLU A 44 1.25 -18.91 -8.32
N ARG A 45 2.51 -18.50 -8.13
CA ARG A 45 3.53 -19.37 -7.55
C ARG A 45 4.68 -18.63 -6.91
N ARG A 46 5.30 -19.27 -5.92
CA ARG A 46 6.60 -18.86 -5.37
C ARG A 46 7.73 -19.23 -6.33
N PRO A 47 8.53 -18.26 -6.83
CA PRO A 47 9.73 -18.58 -7.58
C PRO A 47 10.79 -19.25 -6.67
N ALA A 48 11.48 -20.29 -7.16
CA ALA A 48 12.38 -21.13 -6.34
C ALA A 48 13.43 -20.33 -5.53
N ASN A 49 14.08 -19.36 -6.18
CA ASN A 49 15.12 -18.50 -5.63
C ASN A 49 14.62 -17.08 -5.30
N PHE A 50 13.32 -16.93 -5.01
CA PHE A 50 12.80 -15.61 -4.64
C PHE A 50 13.34 -15.19 -3.26
N ASP A 51 13.92 -14.00 -3.21
CA ASP A 51 14.47 -13.39 -2.00
C ASP A 51 13.83 -12.02 -1.78
N MET A 52 12.88 -11.97 -0.84
CA MET A 52 12.17 -10.75 -0.46
C MET A 52 13.07 -9.74 0.25
N GLU A 53 14.05 -10.19 1.03
CA GLU A 53 14.96 -9.29 1.76
C GLU A 53 15.91 -8.58 0.78
N ALA A 54 16.48 -9.32 -0.17
CA ALA A 54 17.27 -8.73 -1.25
C ALA A 54 16.45 -7.76 -2.11
N LEU A 55 15.17 -8.08 -2.37
CA LEU A 55 14.25 -7.20 -3.09
C LEU A 55 14.00 -5.89 -2.32
N ILE A 56 13.71 -5.97 -1.02
CA ILE A 56 13.50 -4.78 -0.16
C ILE A 56 14.77 -3.93 -0.12
N ALA A 57 15.94 -4.52 0.11
CA ALA A 57 17.21 -3.79 0.11
C ALA A 57 17.44 -3.07 -1.23
N ARG A 58 17.09 -3.73 -2.35
CA ARG A 58 17.18 -3.11 -3.67
C ARG A 58 16.16 -1.99 -3.87
N LEU A 59 14.94 -2.11 -3.35
CA LEU A 59 13.95 -1.05 -3.37
C LEU A 59 14.41 0.16 -2.56
N GLU A 60 14.96 -0.06 -1.36
CA GLU A 60 15.52 1.01 -0.52
C GLU A 60 16.65 1.73 -1.26
N GLN A 61 17.60 1.00 -1.85
CA GLN A 61 18.67 1.58 -2.67
C GLN A 61 18.10 2.40 -3.84
N ASN A 62 17.13 1.85 -4.58
CA ASN A 62 16.49 2.55 -5.69
C ASN A 62 15.81 3.85 -5.23
N ILE A 63 15.14 3.82 -4.08
CA ILE A 63 14.53 5.00 -3.46
C ILE A 63 15.63 6.02 -3.12
N GLU A 64 16.69 5.60 -2.44
CA GLU A 64 17.83 6.45 -2.04
C GLU A 64 18.49 7.17 -3.21
N GLU A 65 18.83 6.43 -4.25
CA GLU A 65 19.52 6.94 -5.43
C GLU A 65 18.65 7.88 -6.28
N ARG A 66 17.35 7.60 -6.34
CA ARG A 66 16.44 8.22 -7.33
C ARG A 66 15.52 9.28 -6.74
N THR A 67 15.38 9.34 -5.42
CA THR A 67 14.63 10.42 -4.76
C THR A 67 15.57 11.30 -3.92
N ARG A 68 15.52 12.60 -4.20
CA ARG A 68 16.19 13.66 -3.42
C ARG A 68 15.13 14.50 -2.70
N TYR A 69 15.18 14.62 -1.37
CA TYR A 69 14.23 15.44 -0.58
C TYR A 69 14.34 16.97 -0.79
N ARG A 70 14.73 17.45 -1.98
CA ARG A 70 14.67 18.87 -2.34
C ARG A 70 13.27 19.18 -2.86
N GLY A 71 12.66 20.26 -2.34
CA GLY A 71 11.33 20.69 -2.79
C GLY A 71 10.18 19.76 -2.37
N VAL A 72 10.38 18.95 -1.32
CA VAL A 72 9.31 18.09 -0.81
C VAL A 72 8.24 18.90 -0.09
N SER A 73 6.99 18.50 -0.28
CA SER A 73 5.88 19.15 0.41
C SER A 73 6.01 19.00 1.92
N ASP A 74 5.70 20.08 2.64
CA ASP A 74 5.46 20.09 4.07
C ASP A 74 4.23 19.25 4.45
N LYS A 75 3.37 18.92 3.49
CA LYS A 75 2.12 18.16 3.72
C LYS A 75 2.30 16.65 3.70
N ASN A 76 3.49 16.13 3.39
CA ASN A 76 3.73 14.70 3.50
C ASN A 76 3.63 14.26 4.96
N TRP A 77 3.14 13.03 5.17
CA TRP A 77 2.93 12.40 6.47
C TRP A 77 1.94 13.11 7.39
N GLU A 78 1.20 14.09 6.87
CA GLU A 78 0.14 14.75 7.61
C GLU A 78 -1.13 13.89 7.58
N LEU A 79 -1.68 13.62 8.77
CA LEU A 79 -2.94 12.90 8.92
C LEU A 79 -4.11 13.84 8.56
N ARG A 80 -4.90 13.47 7.56
CA ARG A 80 -6.01 14.26 7.05
C ARG A 80 -7.24 13.40 6.79
N ARG A 81 -8.41 14.01 6.89
CA ARG A 81 -9.69 13.42 6.47
C ARG A 81 -10.20 14.18 5.26
N ARG A 82 -10.39 13.47 4.15
CA ARG A 82 -10.96 13.97 2.90
C ARG A 82 -12.21 13.15 2.60
N ASP A 83 -13.37 13.69 2.95
CA ASP A 83 -14.68 13.05 2.81
C ASP A 83 -15.44 13.54 1.55
N ALA A 84 -15.03 14.64 0.92
CA ALA A 84 -15.65 15.16 -0.29
C ALA A 84 -15.29 14.35 -1.55
N TYR A 85 -16.28 13.93 -2.34
CA TYR A 85 -16.08 13.34 -3.68
C TYR A 85 -17.16 13.81 -4.64
N LYS A 86 -16.88 13.69 -5.94
CA LYS A 86 -17.88 13.84 -7.00
C LYS A 86 -18.48 12.46 -7.28
N ASP A 87 -19.80 12.34 -7.26
CA ASP A 87 -20.57 11.09 -7.43
C ASP A 87 -20.46 10.44 -8.82
N THR A 88 -19.57 10.92 -9.69
CA THR A 88 -19.59 10.57 -11.11
C THR A 88 -18.92 9.22 -11.44
N GLN A 89 -18.28 8.54 -10.48
CA GLN A 89 -17.61 7.24 -10.68
C GLN A 89 -17.63 6.35 -9.42
N LEU A 90 -18.81 5.85 -9.05
CA LEU A 90 -19.10 5.19 -7.77
C LEU A 90 -18.31 3.92 -7.44
N LEU A 91 -17.73 3.23 -8.42
CA LEU A 91 -17.06 1.93 -8.24
C LEU A 91 -15.54 2.03 -7.97
N ARG A 92 -14.98 3.24 -7.88
CA ARG A 92 -13.53 3.41 -7.69
C ARG A 92 -13.14 3.24 -6.23
N GLU A 93 -11.93 2.73 -6.00
CA GLU A 93 -11.27 2.63 -4.67
C GLU A 93 -11.35 3.97 -3.92
N GLU A 94 -11.16 5.08 -4.64
CA GLU A 94 -11.26 6.44 -4.10
C GLU A 94 -12.66 6.78 -3.54
N VAL A 95 -13.73 6.23 -4.11
CA VAL A 95 -15.09 6.46 -3.57
C VAL A 95 -15.30 5.66 -2.29
N LEU A 96 -14.88 4.39 -2.26
CA LEU A 96 -14.97 3.57 -1.05
C LEU A 96 -14.17 4.20 0.09
N GLU A 97 -12.93 4.61 -0.17
CA GLU A 97 -12.07 5.28 0.79
C GLU A 97 -12.75 6.49 1.42
N ARG A 98 -13.30 7.40 0.60
CA ARG A 98 -13.95 8.62 1.10
C ARG A 98 -15.27 8.33 1.81
N ARG A 99 -15.99 7.28 1.40
CA ARG A 99 -17.21 6.80 2.07
C ARG A 99 -16.89 6.23 3.45
N ILE A 100 -15.80 5.47 3.60
CA ILE A 100 -15.32 4.99 4.90
C ILE A 100 -15.04 6.20 5.81
N ILE A 101 -14.29 7.20 5.34
CA ILE A 101 -14.00 8.41 6.15
C ILE A 101 -15.26 9.19 6.53
N LYS A 102 -16.24 9.29 5.61
CA LYS A 102 -17.53 9.92 5.90
C LYS A 102 -18.31 9.15 6.97
N ALA A 103 -18.37 7.82 6.88
CA ALA A 103 -19.03 6.97 7.85
C ALA A 103 -18.36 7.10 9.24
N MET A 104 -17.02 7.07 9.31
CA MET A 104 -16.26 7.28 10.54
C MET A 104 -16.55 8.65 11.17
N LYS A 105 -16.58 9.71 10.37
CA LYS A 105 -16.92 11.06 10.84
C LYS A 105 -18.35 11.13 11.39
N ASN A 106 -19.31 10.50 10.71
CA ASN A 106 -20.71 10.44 11.16
C ASN A 106 -20.88 9.64 12.45
N ALA A 107 -20.03 8.64 12.69
CA ALA A 107 -19.96 7.87 13.94
C ALA A 107 -19.09 8.53 15.02
N HIS A 108 -18.64 9.78 14.83
CA HIS A 108 -17.75 10.49 15.74
C HIS A 108 -16.40 9.78 16.03
N ARG A 109 -15.92 8.99 15.07
CA ARG A 109 -14.61 8.34 15.11
C ARG A 109 -13.54 9.24 14.48
N ASP A 110 -12.46 9.50 15.22
CA ASP A 110 -11.35 10.36 14.82
C ASP A 110 -10.03 9.59 14.57
N ASP A 111 -10.11 8.26 14.61
CA ASP A 111 -9.00 7.33 14.42
C ASP A 111 -8.70 7.00 12.96
N TRP A 112 -9.52 7.47 12.00
CA TRP A 112 -9.37 7.16 10.57
C TRP A 112 -9.02 8.36 9.71
N PHE A 113 -8.08 8.15 8.77
CA PHE A 113 -7.55 9.14 7.85
C PHE A 113 -7.38 8.55 6.45
N ASN A 114 -7.29 9.40 5.43
CA ASN A 114 -7.12 8.96 4.05
C ASN A 114 -6.23 9.88 3.19
N LYS A 115 -5.74 9.33 2.07
CA LYS A 115 -4.83 10.00 1.12
C LYS A 115 -3.67 10.72 1.81
N CYS A 116 -3.03 10.05 2.76
CA CYS A 116 -1.82 10.59 3.38
C CYS A 116 -0.70 10.57 2.34
N ALA A 117 -0.21 11.75 1.95
CA ALA A 117 0.89 11.84 0.99
C ALA A 117 2.18 11.36 1.66
N THR A 118 2.88 10.41 1.05
CA THR A 118 4.17 9.91 1.56
C THR A 118 5.33 10.64 0.88
N VAL A 119 5.17 10.87 -0.42
CA VAL A 119 6.12 11.63 -1.25
C VAL A 119 5.34 12.44 -2.27
N SER A 120 5.58 13.75 -2.28
CA SER A 120 5.03 14.70 -3.26
C SER A 120 6.00 15.86 -3.47
N GLY A 121 5.82 16.59 -4.58
CA GLY A 121 6.72 17.67 -5.03
C GLY A 121 7.56 17.23 -6.23
N ASP A 122 8.77 17.77 -6.34
CA ASP A 122 9.70 17.51 -7.47
C ASP A 122 10.19 16.04 -7.56
N LEU A 123 9.81 15.22 -6.57
CA LEU A 123 10.23 13.83 -6.43
C LEU A 123 9.46 12.82 -7.28
N THR A 124 8.29 13.19 -7.79
CA THR A 124 7.39 12.25 -8.47
C THR A 124 6.82 12.87 -9.75
N PRO A 125 6.39 12.05 -10.73
CA PRO A 125 5.37 12.49 -11.69
C PRO A 125 4.18 13.12 -10.92
N ARG A 126 3.42 14.00 -11.58
CA ARG A 126 2.40 14.92 -11.01
C ARG A 126 1.41 14.37 -9.95
N SER A 127 1.32 13.05 -9.73
CA SER A 127 0.34 12.40 -8.86
C SER A 127 0.81 12.02 -7.44
N GLY A 128 2.10 12.11 -7.10
CA GLY A 128 2.57 11.75 -5.74
C GLY A 128 2.39 10.26 -5.36
N CYS A 129 2.91 9.88 -4.20
CA CYS A 129 2.62 8.61 -3.54
C CYS A 129 1.70 8.86 -2.34
N HIS A 130 0.70 8.00 -2.16
CA HIS A 130 -0.27 8.11 -1.08
C HIS A 130 -0.49 6.75 -0.40
N ILE A 131 -0.88 6.80 0.87
CA ILE A 131 -1.52 5.70 1.59
C ILE A 131 -3.02 5.96 1.52
N ASP A 132 -3.80 4.95 1.11
CA ASP A 132 -5.24 5.10 0.91
C ASP A 132 -5.97 5.33 2.23
N LEU A 133 -5.78 4.44 3.20
CA LEU A 133 -6.38 4.55 4.53
C LEU A 133 -5.32 4.40 5.62
N ILE A 134 -5.51 5.15 6.70
CA ILE A 134 -4.71 5.03 7.93
C ILE A 134 -5.67 4.92 9.10
N ARG A 135 -5.45 3.91 9.94
CA ARG A 135 -6.11 3.79 11.24
C ARG A 135 -5.10 4.03 12.34
N ARG A 136 -5.42 4.90 13.29
CA ARG A 136 -4.66 5.12 14.52
C ARG A 136 -5.20 4.19 15.61
N CYS A 137 -4.50 3.10 15.89
CA CYS A 137 -4.91 2.13 16.93
C CYS A 137 -4.58 2.65 18.33
N SER A 138 -3.48 3.40 18.45
CA SER A 138 -3.10 4.15 19.65
C SER A 138 -2.21 5.33 19.27
N ASN A 139 -1.68 6.07 20.24
CA ASN A 139 -0.79 7.20 19.96
C ASN A 139 0.53 6.78 19.28
N GLU A 140 0.91 5.51 19.39
CA GLU A 140 2.18 4.98 18.89
C GLU A 140 2.00 3.81 17.90
N GLU A 141 0.76 3.48 17.52
CA GLU A 141 0.44 2.34 16.65
C GLU A 141 -0.52 2.76 15.55
N PHE A 142 -0.15 2.43 14.31
CA PHE A 142 -0.98 2.74 13.15
C PHE A 142 -1.07 1.54 12.21
N GLU A 143 -2.22 1.39 11.56
CA GLU A 143 -2.38 0.57 10.36
C GLU A 143 -2.25 1.48 9.13
N LEU A 144 -1.40 1.09 8.18
CA LEU A 144 -1.33 1.69 6.84
C LEU A 144 -1.95 0.72 5.86
N ILE A 145 -3.00 1.13 5.19
CA ILE A 145 -3.87 0.23 4.42
C ILE A 145 -3.86 0.69 2.97
N GLU A 146 -3.47 -0.21 2.08
CA GLU A 146 -3.77 -0.13 0.65
C GLU A 146 -5.16 -0.75 0.41
N LEU A 147 -6.06 -0.01 -0.22
CA LEU A 147 -7.45 -0.42 -0.39
C LEU A 147 -7.71 -0.80 -1.85
N LYS A 148 -8.19 -2.03 -2.10
CA LYS A 148 -8.51 -2.50 -3.45
C LYS A 148 -9.97 -2.89 -3.62
N VAL A 149 -10.57 -2.58 -4.77
CA VAL A 149 -11.95 -2.98 -5.11
C VAL A 149 -12.11 -3.58 -6.51
N GLY A 150 -11.03 -4.10 -7.13
CA GLY A 150 -11.14 -4.92 -8.34
C GLY A 150 -10.16 -4.63 -9.47
N SER A 151 -9.16 -3.75 -9.28
CA SER A 151 -8.05 -3.57 -10.21
C SER A 151 -6.73 -4.02 -9.60
N ASP A 152 -5.78 -4.38 -10.47
CA ASP A 152 -4.47 -4.92 -10.13
C ASP A 152 -4.53 -6.31 -9.45
N THR A 153 -3.39 -6.80 -8.98
CA THR A 153 -3.31 -8.08 -8.25
C THR A 153 -3.00 -7.85 -6.77
N PRO A 154 -3.28 -8.83 -5.89
CA PRO A 154 -2.89 -8.76 -4.48
C PRO A 154 -1.39 -8.45 -4.27
N VAL A 155 -0.51 -9.10 -5.04
CA VAL A 155 0.94 -8.84 -4.97
C VAL A 155 1.29 -7.43 -5.41
N PHE A 156 0.61 -6.89 -6.43
CA PHE A 156 0.83 -5.50 -6.84
C PHE A 156 0.48 -4.53 -5.71
N ALA A 157 -0.70 -4.69 -5.09
CA ALA A 157 -1.14 -3.89 -3.94
C ALA A 157 -0.16 -3.99 -2.75
N ALA A 158 0.37 -5.18 -2.49
CA ALA A 158 1.38 -5.39 -1.46
C ALA A 158 2.68 -4.60 -1.76
N PHE A 159 3.11 -4.52 -3.01
CA PHE A 159 4.24 -3.68 -3.40
C PHE A 159 3.96 -2.18 -3.30
N GLU A 160 2.71 -1.76 -3.52
CA GLU A 160 2.32 -0.35 -3.33
C GLU A 160 2.44 0.09 -1.87
N ILE A 161 1.95 -0.72 -0.94
CA ILE A 161 2.07 -0.41 0.50
C ILE A 161 3.51 -0.58 0.99
N LEU A 162 4.24 -1.58 0.51
CA LEU A 162 5.67 -1.74 0.81
C LEU A 162 6.46 -0.50 0.40
N ARG A 163 6.26 0.00 -0.82
CA ARG A 163 6.89 1.23 -1.29
C ARG A 163 6.63 2.39 -0.33
N ASN A 164 5.37 2.58 0.09
CA ASN A 164 5.00 3.63 1.03
C ASN A 164 5.68 3.43 2.41
N ALA A 165 5.81 2.19 2.87
CA ALA A 165 6.54 1.85 4.10
C ALA A 165 8.04 2.18 4.01
N LEU A 166 8.70 1.93 2.88
CA LEU A 166 10.11 2.29 2.68
C LEU A 166 10.31 3.81 2.64
N PHE A 167 9.36 4.56 2.05
CA PHE A 167 9.37 6.02 2.17
C PHE A 167 9.17 6.50 3.60
N TYR A 168 8.37 5.80 4.39
CA TYR A 168 8.16 6.09 5.82
C TYR A 168 9.45 5.89 6.61
N LEU A 169 10.12 4.73 6.45
CA LEU A 169 11.41 4.45 7.10
C LEU A 169 12.45 5.50 6.74
N ARG A 170 12.54 5.85 5.45
CA ARG A 170 13.46 6.89 4.99
C ARG A 170 13.13 8.27 5.57
N ALA A 171 11.86 8.64 5.67
CA ALA A 171 11.44 9.91 6.27
C ALA A 171 11.76 9.98 7.76
N ARG A 172 11.79 8.84 8.48
CA ARG A 172 12.24 8.78 9.88
C ARG A 172 13.75 8.92 10.01
N ARG A 173 14.52 8.25 9.13
CA ARG A 173 16.00 8.31 9.08
C ARG A 173 16.48 9.71 8.68
N SER A 174 15.78 10.33 7.74
CA SER A 174 16.10 11.65 7.21
C SER A 174 15.46 12.71 8.09
N TRP A 175 16.21 13.34 8.98
CA TRP A 175 15.68 14.46 9.77
C TRP A 175 15.23 15.60 8.84
N ILE A 176 13.91 15.73 8.67
CA ILE A 176 13.28 16.81 7.91
C ILE A 176 12.58 17.72 8.94
N PRO A 177 13.04 18.96 9.17
CA PRO A 177 12.54 19.81 10.24
C PRO A 177 11.01 20.02 10.22
N SER A 178 10.42 20.15 9.01
CA SER A 178 8.97 20.33 8.83
C SER A 178 8.15 19.09 9.18
N TYR A 179 8.79 17.95 9.44
CA TYR A 179 8.13 16.69 9.83
C TYR A 179 8.20 16.41 11.34
N SER A 180 8.83 17.29 12.12
CA SER A 180 9.07 17.09 13.56
C SER A 180 7.81 16.95 14.42
N ASP A 181 6.68 17.46 13.97
CA ASP A 181 5.38 17.40 14.65
C ASP A 181 4.48 16.24 14.14
N ARG A 182 4.90 15.51 13.09
CA ARG A 182 4.07 14.49 12.44
C ARG A 182 3.90 13.28 13.34
N GLN A 183 2.70 13.09 13.89
CA GLN A 183 2.38 11.99 14.79
C GLN A 183 2.72 10.63 14.16
N LEU A 184 2.37 10.45 12.89
CA LEU A 184 2.60 9.20 12.17
C LEU A 184 4.08 8.81 12.16
N LEU A 185 4.99 9.75 11.91
CA LEU A 185 6.44 9.53 11.90
C LEU A 185 7.04 9.29 13.30
N LYS A 186 6.23 9.29 14.35
CA LYS A 186 6.62 8.95 15.73
C LYS A 186 6.10 7.58 16.17
N ALA A 187 5.37 6.86 15.32
CA ALA A 187 4.85 5.54 15.67
C ALA A 187 5.96 4.57 16.08
N LYS A 188 5.67 3.73 17.08
CA LYS A 188 6.52 2.60 17.48
C LYS A 188 6.17 1.35 16.70
N ARG A 189 4.90 1.18 16.32
CA ARG A 189 4.43 0.06 15.51
C ARG A 189 3.63 0.53 14.30
N ILE A 190 3.90 -0.11 13.16
CA ILE A 190 3.17 0.08 11.91
C ILE A 190 2.72 -1.28 11.39
N ALA A 191 1.42 -1.45 11.23
CA ALA A 191 0.79 -2.59 10.59
C ALA A 191 0.51 -2.25 9.11
N LEU A 192 1.21 -2.86 8.18
CA LEU A 192 0.94 -2.74 6.75
C LEU A 192 -0.14 -3.73 6.36
N ARG A 193 -1.18 -3.25 5.68
CA ARG A 193 -2.32 -4.07 5.28
C ARG A 193 -2.68 -3.82 3.81
N VAL A 194 -3.08 -4.89 3.14
CA VAL A 194 -3.83 -4.81 1.89
C VAL A 194 -5.25 -5.26 2.23
N LEU A 195 -6.23 -4.36 2.13
CA LEU A 195 -7.62 -4.65 2.45
C LEU A 195 -8.45 -4.66 1.16
N ALA A 196 -9.14 -5.77 0.91
CA ALA A 196 -10.00 -5.90 -0.27
C ALA A 196 -11.19 -6.84 -0.02
N PRO A 197 -12.22 -6.83 -0.90
CA PRO A 197 -13.23 -7.88 -0.94
C PRO A 197 -12.62 -9.25 -1.25
N LEU A 198 -13.29 -10.33 -0.85
CA LEU A 198 -12.78 -11.70 -1.03
C LEU A 198 -12.48 -12.03 -2.50
N ASP A 199 -13.30 -11.52 -3.43
CA ASP A 199 -13.15 -11.79 -4.87
C ASP A 199 -11.84 -11.23 -5.45
N PHE A 200 -11.26 -10.18 -4.84
CA PHE A 200 -9.96 -9.64 -5.25
C PHE A 200 -8.81 -10.65 -5.09
N TYR A 201 -8.99 -11.65 -4.22
CA TYR A 201 -8.02 -12.70 -3.96
C TYR A 201 -8.28 -13.97 -4.78
N LYS A 202 -9.18 -13.92 -5.77
CA LYS A 202 -9.46 -15.02 -6.69
C LYS A 202 -8.78 -14.79 -8.04
N ASP A 203 -8.31 -15.88 -8.62
CA ASP A 203 -7.89 -15.94 -10.01
C ASP A 203 -9.11 -16.16 -10.90
N GLU A 204 -9.63 -15.09 -11.51
CA GLU A 204 -10.79 -15.13 -12.40
C GLU A 204 -10.46 -15.62 -13.82
N ARG A 205 -9.19 -15.91 -14.13
CA ARG A 205 -8.78 -16.36 -15.47
C ARG A 205 -9.09 -17.84 -15.72
N GLU A 206 -9.28 -18.60 -14.65
CA GLU A 206 -9.63 -20.01 -14.68
C GLU A 206 -11.15 -20.20 -14.85
N ALA A 207 -11.55 -21.31 -15.49
CA ALA A 207 -12.97 -21.65 -15.66
C ALA A 207 -13.72 -21.80 -14.31
N GLU A 208 -12.98 -22.19 -13.27
CA GLU A 208 -13.43 -22.19 -11.88
C GLU A 208 -12.49 -21.27 -11.09
N PRO A 209 -12.96 -20.08 -10.66
CA PRO A 209 -12.11 -19.13 -9.93
C PRO A 209 -11.55 -19.75 -8.65
N LYS A 210 -10.24 -19.68 -8.48
CA LYS A 210 -9.52 -20.24 -7.32
C LYS A 210 -8.87 -19.13 -6.52
N MET A 211 -8.83 -19.31 -5.20
CA MET A 211 -8.08 -18.40 -4.33
C MET A 211 -6.59 -18.49 -4.64
N TYR A 212 -5.90 -17.35 -4.74
CA TYR A 212 -4.44 -17.33 -4.77
C TYR A 212 -3.88 -17.85 -3.43
N ASP A 213 -2.86 -18.71 -3.47
CA ASP A 213 -2.13 -19.12 -2.26
C ASP A 213 -0.99 -18.12 -1.98
N LEU A 214 -1.35 -17.02 -1.30
CA LEU A 214 -0.41 -15.92 -1.00
C LEU A 214 0.27 -16.06 0.37
N ARG A 215 0.06 -17.17 1.10
CA ARG A 215 0.66 -17.40 2.43
C ARG A 215 2.18 -17.32 2.41
N TRP A 216 2.79 -17.82 1.33
CA TRP A 216 4.24 -17.75 1.17
C TRP A 216 4.71 -16.30 1.02
N PHE A 217 3.98 -15.49 0.25
CA PHE A 217 4.33 -14.10 -0.05
C PHE A 217 4.14 -13.23 1.19
N GLU A 218 3.01 -13.39 1.89
CA GLU A 218 2.73 -12.70 3.15
C GLU A 218 3.82 -12.96 4.18
N ARG A 219 4.17 -14.22 4.42
CA ARG A 219 5.21 -14.60 5.38
C ARG A 219 6.59 -14.04 5.02
N GLU A 220 6.98 -14.10 3.74
CA GLU A 220 8.27 -13.56 3.30
C GLU A 220 8.31 -12.04 3.38
N LEU A 221 7.22 -11.35 3.04
CA LEU A 221 7.11 -9.91 3.15
C LEU A 221 7.11 -9.44 4.61
N ASP A 222 6.32 -10.08 5.48
CA ASP A 222 6.25 -9.77 6.90
C ASP A 222 7.62 -9.92 7.57
N ARG A 223 8.33 -11.03 7.32
CA ARG A 223 9.69 -11.24 7.83
C ARG A 223 10.64 -10.14 7.33
N ALA A 224 10.63 -9.86 6.04
CA ALA A 224 11.58 -8.94 5.42
C ALA A 224 11.33 -7.48 5.86
N ILE A 225 10.07 -7.05 5.96
CA ILE A 225 9.74 -5.69 6.44
C ILE A 225 9.98 -5.53 7.94
N SER A 226 9.72 -6.57 8.73
CA SER A 226 10.08 -6.62 10.15
C SER A 226 11.58 -6.42 10.36
N ALA A 227 12.40 -7.05 9.50
CA ALA A 227 13.85 -6.89 9.53
C ALA A 227 14.27 -5.46 9.13
N ALA A 228 13.70 -4.91 8.06
CA ALA A 228 14.02 -3.58 7.55
C ALA A 228 13.63 -2.44 8.52
N GLY A 229 12.57 -2.62 9.32
CA GLY A 229 12.11 -1.63 10.30
C GLY A 229 12.78 -1.71 11.68
N ARG A 230 13.55 -2.77 11.98
CA ARG A 230 13.97 -3.14 13.35
C ARG A 230 14.62 -2.01 14.17
N SER A 231 15.36 -1.11 13.54
CA SER A 231 16.03 0.01 14.22
C SER A 231 15.16 1.27 14.37
N GLU A 232 14.02 1.35 13.68
CA GLU A 232 13.22 2.56 13.55
C GLU A 232 11.82 2.40 14.14
N CYS A 233 11.13 1.31 13.81
CA CYS A 233 9.80 0.96 14.27
C CYS A 233 9.49 -0.51 13.97
N GLU A 234 8.70 -1.15 14.83
CA GLU A 234 8.16 -2.48 14.54
C GLU A 234 7.21 -2.38 13.34
N MET A 235 7.40 -3.26 12.34
CA MET A 235 6.57 -3.32 11.15
C MET A 235 6.07 -4.73 10.94
N THR A 236 4.79 -4.90 10.63
CA THR A 236 4.19 -6.18 10.24
C THR A 236 3.44 -6.03 8.92
N PHE A 237 3.22 -7.13 8.21
CA PHE A 237 2.44 -7.18 6.98
C PHE A 237 1.38 -8.28 7.04
N ALA A 238 0.18 -8.00 6.52
CA ALA A 238 -0.85 -9.01 6.28
C ALA A 238 -1.78 -8.61 5.14
N PHE A 239 -2.29 -9.59 4.40
CA PHE A 239 -3.49 -9.45 3.59
C PHE A 239 -4.72 -9.53 4.50
N GLU A 240 -5.64 -8.61 4.32
CA GLU A 240 -6.91 -8.57 5.05
C GLU A 240 -8.08 -8.56 4.08
N VAL A 241 -9.17 -9.18 4.51
CA VAL A 241 -10.38 -9.29 3.73
C VAL A 241 -11.54 -8.64 4.46
N PHE A 242 -12.39 -7.94 3.72
CA PHE A 242 -13.70 -7.57 4.24
C PHE A 242 -14.53 -8.82 4.57
N PRO A 243 -15.51 -8.73 5.48
CA PRO A 243 -16.42 -9.84 5.76
C PRO A 243 -17.10 -10.35 4.48
N PRO A 244 -17.41 -11.66 4.37
CA PRO A 244 -18.02 -12.23 3.16
C PRO A 244 -19.36 -11.59 2.74
N TRP A 245 -20.05 -10.94 3.67
CA TRP A 245 -21.31 -10.24 3.41
C TRP A 245 -21.10 -8.84 2.79
N PHE A 246 -19.89 -8.29 2.84
CA PHE A 246 -19.59 -6.97 2.32
C PHE A 246 -19.33 -7.02 0.81
N VAL A 247 -20.14 -6.28 0.06
CA VAL A 247 -20.00 -6.11 -1.39
C VAL A 247 -19.95 -4.63 -1.72
N TRP A 248 -18.88 -4.20 -2.39
CA TRP A 248 -18.78 -2.83 -2.85
C TRP A 248 -19.51 -2.64 -4.20
N SER A 249 -20.74 -2.14 -4.14
CA SER A 249 -21.58 -1.89 -5.33
C SER A 249 -21.69 -0.41 -5.73
N GLY A 250 -21.00 0.49 -5.01
CA GLY A 250 -21.00 1.93 -5.29
C GLY A 250 -22.32 2.66 -4.97
N GLY A 251 -23.40 1.97 -4.57
CA GLY A 251 -24.76 2.51 -4.61
C GLY A 251 -25.59 2.40 -3.33
N LEU A 252 -25.00 2.50 -2.13
CA LEU A 252 -25.77 2.39 -0.88
C LEU A 252 -26.43 3.73 -0.47
N ALA A 253 -27.70 3.66 -0.05
CA ALA A 253 -28.45 4.78 0.54
C ALA A 253 -27.75 5.30 1.82
N ALA A 254 -27.60 6.61 1.94
CA ALA A 254 -26.53 7.24 2.72
C ALA A 254 -26.35 6.77 4.18
N LYS A 255 -27.41 6.57 4.97
CA LYS A 255 -27.26 6.22 6.39
C LYS A 255 -27.06 4.71 6.64
N ALA A 256 -27.87 3.86 6.02
CA ALA A 256 -27.70 2.40 6.13
C ALA A 256 -26.36 1.95 5.50
N ALA A 257 -25.87 2.70 4.51
CA ALA A 257 -24.53 2.54 3.96
C ALA A 257 -23.43 2.73 5.00
N ASP A 258 -23.54 3.77 5.83
CA ASP A 258 -22.49 4.13 6.79
C ASP A 258 -22.37 3.06 7.88
N ASP A 259 -23.49 2.60 8.45
CA ASP A 259 -23.49 1.54 9.47
C ASP A 259 -22.90 0.23 8.94
N LEU A 260 -23.20 -0.13 7.68
CA LEU A 260 -22.62 -1.30 7.02
C LEU A 260 -21.12 -1.13 6.76
N LEU A 261 -20.66 0.07 6.39
CA LEU A 261 -19.23 0.34 6.17
C LEU A 261 -18.44 0.28 7.48
N LEU A 262 -18.97 0.86 8.55
CA LEU A 262 -18.38 0.78 9.89
C LEU A 262 -18.22 -0.68 10.30
N LYS A 263 -19.31 -1.45 10.20
CA LYS A 263 -19.31 -2.87 10.51
C LYS A 263 -18.30 -3.65 9.65
N ALA A 264 -18.22 -3.37 8.35
CA ALA A 264 -17.33 -4.08 7.43
C ALA A 264 -15.85 -3.85 7.78
N VAL A 265 -15.50 -2.61 8.13
CA VAL A 265 -14.14 -2.24 8.50
C VAL A 265 -13.78 -2.79 9.89
N ASP A 266 -14.72 -2.81 10.84
CA ASP A 266 -14.48 -3.34 12.18
C ASP A 266 -14.42 -4.88 12.21
N GLU A 267 -15.12 -5.56 11.30
CA GLU A 267 -15.12 -7.02 11.14
C GLU A 267 -14.10 -7.53 10.11
N LYS A 268 -13.23 -6.67 9.55
CA LYS A 268 -12.15 -7.12 8.66
C LYS A 268 -11.26 -8.13 9.39
N GLN A 269 -10.75 -9.10 8.64
CA GLN A 269 -9.94 -10.19 9.21
C GLN A 269 -8.72 -10.45 8.34
N ALA A 270 -7.69 -11.07 8.93
CA ALA A 270 -6.58 -11.61 8.16
C ALA A 270 -7.12 -12.62 7.12
N LEU A 271 -6.60 -12.56 5.89
CA LEU A 271 -6.96 -13.49 4.83
C LEU A 271 -6.50 -14.91 5.17
N PHE A 272 -5.34 -15.03 5.80
CA PHE A 272 -4.77 -16.28 6.25
C PHE A 272 -4.72 -16.28 7.78
N THR A 273 -5.32 -17.30 8.38
CA THR A 273 -5.15 -17.60 9.80
C THR A 273 -4.01 -18.62 9.95
N GLU A 274 -3.16 -18.44 10.97
CA GLU A 274 -2.11 -19.40 11.34
C GLU A 274 -2.66 -20.81 11.62
#